data_AF-B8C9N4-F1
#
_entry.id   AF-B8C9N4-F1
#
_cell.length_a   1.000
_cell.length_b   1.000
_cell.length_c   1.000
_cell.angle_alpha   90.00
_cell.angle_beta   90.00
_cell.angle_gamma   90.00
#
_symmetry.space_group_name_H-M   'P 1'
#
loop_
_entity.id
_entity.type
_entity.pdbx_description
1 polymer ?
#
loop_
_entity_poly.entity_id
_entity_poly.type
_entity_poly.pdbx_seq_one_letter_code
_entity_poly.pdbx_strand_id
1 'polypeptide(L)'
;MYAGEVHHVAAGYARNYLIPKQMAVYATERNFERCGLVDPQLMLENEVTERDEEEDNEDLKAADLLRKYLRNKTVKIIRNVDLNTPTLCHPGHVSAKNLRDKLSSQLKIDLEPHETIQIRNAHVVGLEEMEEKEMMGLIMGMEGGDEGVDCDTKVKHLGDYLAKITLAGGYAVPLQFRVERR
;
A
#
# COMPACT_ATOMS: atom_id res chain seq x y z
N MET A 1 -19.36 -14.53 43.74
CA MET A 1 -19.84 -14.73 42.37
C MET A 1 -19.02 -15.85 41.78
N TYR A 2 -19.65 -16.90 41.24
CA TYR A 2 -18.92 -17.88 40.44
C TYR A 2 -18.65 -17.23 39.08
N ALA A 3 -17.38 -17.03 38.73
CA ALA A 3 -17.00 -16.69 37.36
C ALA A 3 -17.35 -17.92 36.51
N GLY A 4 -18.33 -17.78 35.62
CA GLY A 4 -18.67 -18.83 34.66
C GLY A 4 -17.60 -18.95 33.58
N GLU A 5 -17.46 -20.14 32.99
CA GLU A 5 -16.64 -20.36 31.80
C GLU A 5 -17.53 -20.41 30.56
N VAL A 6 -17.04 -19.90 29.44
CA VAL A 6 -17.76 -19.87 28.16
C VAL A 6 -17.25 -21.01 27.29
N HIS A 7 -18.13 -21.95 26.96
CA HIS A 7 -17.81 -23.09 26.10
C HIS A 7 -18.78 -23.22 24.94
N HIS A 8 -18.25 -23.42 23.74
CA HIS A 8 -19.04 -23.83 22.59
C HIS A 8 -19.48 -25.28 22.73
N VAL A 9 -20.79 -25.50 22.68
CA VAL A 9 -21.43 -26.80 22.79
C VAL A 9 -22.43 -27.00 21.65
N ALA A 10 -22.70 -28.25 21.28
CA ALA A 10 -23.69 -28.56 20.27
C ALA A 10 -25.08 -28.06 20.68
N ALA A 11 -25.79 -27.38 19.77
CA ALA A 11 -27.08 -26.74 20.06
C ALA A 11 -28.13 -27.71 20.63
N GLY A 12 -28.16 -28.94 20.14
CA GLY A 12 -29.06 -29.99 20.64
C GLY A 12 -28.74 -30.41 22.08
N TYR A 13 -27.46 -30.55 22.42
CA TYR A 13 -27.01 -30.91 23.76
C TYR A 13 -27.32 -29.79 24.77
N ALA A 14 -27.08 -28.54 24.39
CA ALA A 14 -27.42 -27.39 25.22
C ALA A 14 -28.93 -27.32 25.52
N ARG A 15 -29.75 -27.42 24.48
CA ARG A 15 -31.22 -27.31 24.57
C ARG A 15 -31.85 -28.44 25.37
N ASN A 16 -31.38 -29.68 25.18
CA ASN A 16 -32.03 -30.86 25.72
C ASN A 16 -31.48 -31.29 27.08
N TYR A 17 -30.22 -30.96 27.40
CA TYR A 17 -29.54 -31.47 28.60
C TYR A 17 -29.08 -30.35 29.54
N LEU A 18 -28.29 -29.39 29.04
CA LEU A 18 -27.64 -28.41 29.92
C LEU A 18 -28.63 -27.39 30.50
N ILE A 19 -29.53 -26.85 29.67
CA ILE A 19 -30.45 -25.78 30.07
C ILE A 19 -31.59 -26.30 30.97
N PRO A 20 -32.28 -27.42 30.64
CA PRO A 20 -33.34 -27.94 31.50
C PRO A 20 -32.84 -28.34 32.89
N LYS A 21 -31.58 -28.83 32.98
CA LYS A 21 -30.93 -29.19 34.24
C LYS A 21 -30.28 -27.99 34.96
N GLN A 22 -30.41 -26.77 34.43
CA GLN A 22 -29.84 -25.54 35.01
C GLN A 22 -28.32 -25.61 35.22
N MET A 23 -27.62 -26.40 34.40
CA MET A 23 -26.15 -26.51 34.46
C MET A 23 -25.46 -25.39 33.69
N ALA A 24 -26.14 -24.77 32.72
CA ALA A 24 -25.63 -23.68 31.91
C ALA A 24 -26.76 -22.71 31.51
N VAL A 25 -26.37 -21.53 31.04
CA VAL A 25 -27.27 -20.50 30.50
C VAL A 25 -26.84 -20.17 29.08
N TYR A 26 -27.78 -19.70 28.24
CA TYR A 26 -27.43 -19.21 26.90
C TYR A 26 -26.43 -18.05 26.97
N ALA A 27 -25.45 -18.09 26.08
CA ALA A 27 -24.53 -16.99 25.82
C ALA A 27 -25.29 -15.85 25.09
N THR A 28 -25.91 -14.96 25.87
CA THR A 28 -26.54 -13.72 25.38
C THR A 28 -25.88 -12.54 26.07
N GLU A 29 -25.85 -11.38 25.41
CA GLU A 29 -25.24 -10.14 25.93
C GLU A 29 -25.69 -9.82 27.36
N ARG A 30 -27.00 -9.91 27.63
CA ARG A 30 -27.56 -9.68 28.98
C ARG A 30 -27.03 -10.65 30.05
N ASN A 31 -26.70 -11.89 29.67
CA ASN A 31 -26.15 -12.87 30.60
C ASN A 31 -24.66 -12.65 30.83
N PHE A 32 -23.93 -12.21 29.80
CA PHE A 32 -22.53 -11.80 29.93
C PHE A 32 -22.38 -10.62 30.89
N GLU A 33 -23.21 -9.57 30.74
CA GLU A 33 -23.26 -8.42 31.66
C GLU A 33 -23.57 -8.85 33.11
N ARG A 34 -24.54 -9.75 33.28
CA ARG A 34 -24.95 -10.23 34.60
C ARG A 34 -23.88 -11.09 35.28
N CYS A 35 -23.08 -11.81 34.49
CA CYS A 35 -21.97 -12.61 34.97
C CYS A 35 -20.65 -11.83 35.07
N GLY A 36 -20.59 -10.59 34.55
CA GLY A 36 -19.37 -9.77 34.51
C GLY A 36 -18.28 -10.35 33.61
N LEU A 37 -18.65 -11.13 32.59
CA LEU A 37 -17.74 -11.74 31.62
C LEU A 37 -17.85 -10.99 30.29
N VAL A 38 -16.73 -10.73 29.63
CA VAL A 38 -16.71 -10.21 28.25
C VAL A 38 -16.88 -11.39 27.30
N ASP A 39 -17.72 -11.23 26.27
CA ASP A 39 -17.92 -12.27 25.25
C ASP A 39 -16.59 -12.56 24.55
N PRO A 40 -16.11 -13.83 24.55
CA PRO A 40 -14.87 -14.20 23.88
C PRO A 40 -14.87 -13.89 22.38
N GLN A 41 -16.03 -13.95 21.71
CA GLN A 41 -16.12 -13.62 20.28
C GLN A 41 -15.91 -12.12 20.04
N LEU A 42 -16.46 -11.29 20.92
CA LEU A 42 -16.38 -9.84 20.83
C LEU A 42 -14.98 -9.33 21.20
N MET A 43 -14.27 -10.00 22.13
CA MET A 43 -12.84 -9.75 22.34
C MET A 43 -12.01 -10.10 21.11
N LEU A 44 -12.29 -11.24 20.46
CA LEU A 44 -11.56 -11.67 19.27
C LEU A 44 -11.81 -10.73 18.09
N GLU A 45 -13.03 -10.25 17.92
CA GLU A 45 -13.39 -9.27 16.90
C GLU A 45 -12.70 -7.93 17.17
N ASN A 46 -12.77 -7.40 18.39
CA ASN A 46 -12.07 -6.16 18.76
C ASN A 46 -10.54 -6.28 18.60
N GLU A 47 -9.94 -7.39 19.00
CA GLU A 47 -8.50 -7.62 18.80
C GLU A 47 -8.11 -7.65 17.31
N VAL A 48 -8.99 -8.09 16.42
CA VAL A 48 -8.76 -8.04 14.97
C VAL A 48 -8.86 -6.60 14.49
N THR A 49 -9.92 -5.88 14.87
CA THR A 49 -10.10 -4.47 14.46
C THR A 49 -8.98 -3.58 14.97
N GLU A 50 -8.54 -3.75 16.23
CA GLU A 50 -7.43 -2.98 16.79
C GLU A 50 -6.10 -3.27 16.06
N ARG A 51 -5.87 -4.51 15.63
CA ARG A 51 -4.70 -4.86 14.81
C ARG A 51 -4.76 -4.22 13.43
N ASP A 52 -5.92 -4.28 12.77
CA ASP A 52 -6.12 -3.67 11.46
C ASP A 52 -5.90 -2.13 11.54
N GLU A 53 -6.39 -1.48 12.60
CA GLU A 53 -6.17 -0.04 12.85
C GLU A 53 -4.70 0.30 13.16
N GLU A 54 -3.99 -0.57 13.86
CA GLU A 54 -2.55 -0.41 14.11
C GLU A 54 -1.74 -0.54 12.82
N GLU A 55 -2.05 -1.54 11.98
CA GLU A 55 -1.42 -1.75 10.67
C GLU A 55 -1.61 -0.54 9.75
N ASP A 56 -2.84 -0.02 9.63
CA ASP A 56 -3.14 1.18 8.83
C ASP A 56 -2.34 2.42 9.30
N ASN A 57 -2.11 2.53 10.61
CA ASN A 57 -1.35 3.63 11.20
C ASN A 57 0.16 3.49 10.98
N GLU A 58 0.67 2.26 10.90
CA GLU A 58 2.05 1.99 10.52
C GLU A 58 2.29 2.33 9.04
N ASP A 59 1.37 1.95 8.16
CA ASP A 59 1.42 2.24 6.73
C ASP A 59 1.38 3.74 6.44
N LEU A 60 0.53 4.49 7.15
CA LEU A 60 0.48 5.96 7.03
C LEU A 60 1.85 6.59 7.40
N LYS A 61 2.48 6.12 8.47
CA LYS A 61 3.81 6.61 8.89
C LYS A 61 4.88 6.23 7.88
N ALA A 62 4.83 5.02 7.33
CA ALA A 62 5.75 4.54 6.32
C ALA A 62 5.64 5.37 5.02
N ALA A 63 4.42 5.66 4.58
CA ALA A 63 4.16 6.51 3.42
C ALA A 63 4.73 7.93 3.59
N ASP A 64 4.52 8.55 4.75
CA ASP A 64 5.09 9.86 5.06
C ASP A 64 6.61 9.86 5.11
N LEU A 65 7.21 8.79 5.62
CA LEU A 65 8.67 8.63 5.64
C LEU A 65 9.22 8.47 4.23
N LEU A 66 8.61 7.62 3.41
CA LEU A 66 8.97 7.42 2.01
C LEU A 66 8.87 8.71 1.20
N ARG A 67 7.81 9.49 1.42
CA ARG A 67 7.62 10.80 0.80
C ARG A 67 8.76 11.75 1.12
N LYS A 68 9.15 11.85 2.40
CA LYS A 68 10.30 12.68 2.82
C LYS A 68 11.61 12.18 2.23
N TYR A 69 11.80 10.86 2.14
CA TYR A 69 13.01 10.26 1.64
C TYR A 69 13.19 10.44 0.13
N LEU A 70 12.13 10.21 -0.65
CA LEU A 70 12.13 10.32 -2.11
C LEU A 70 12.19 11.77 -2.60
N ARG A 71 11.83 12.75 -1.76
CA ARG A 71 11.89 14.18 -2.09
C ARG A 71 13.25 14.64 -2.64
N ASN A 72 14.35 14.14 -2.06
CA ASN A 72 15.69 14.57 -2.44
C ASN A 72 16.44 13.51 -3.26
N LYS A 73 15.73 12.47 -3.72
CA LYS A 73 16.32 11.31 -4.39
C LYS A 73 15.82 11.20 -5.81
N THR A 74 16.76 10.99 -6.71
CA THR A 74 16.50 10.78 -8.11
C THR A 74 17.02 9.40 -8.52
N VAL A 75 16.18 8.63 -9.22
CA VAL A 75 16.57 7.32 -9.75
C VAL A 75 17.21 7.51 -11.12
N LYS A 76 18.41 6.98 -11.31
CA LYS A 76 19.12 7.08 -12.60
C LYS A 76 18.98 5.82 -13.43
N ILE A 77 18.47 5.94 -14.64
CA ILE A 77 18.32 4.83 -15.58
C ILE A 77 19.18 5.07 -16.80
N ILE A 78 20.21 4.23 -16.97
CA ILE A 78 21.13 4.31 -18.10
C ILE A 78 20.61 3.41 -19.23
N ARG A 79 20.46 3.96 -20.44
CA ARG A 79 20.08 3.21 -21.64
C ARG A 79 20.94 3.57 -22.84
N ASN A 80 21.05 2.60 -23.75
CA ASN A 80 21.63 2.83 -25.06
C ASN A 80 20.65 3.63 -25.93
N VAL A 81 21.21 4.41 -26.83
CA VAL A 81 20.49 5.36 -27.67
C VAL A 81 20.67 4.94 -29.13
N ASP A 82 19.66 5.17 -29.96
CA ASP A 82 19.77 4.97 -31.40
C ASP A 82 20.84 5.89 -32.00
N LEU A 83 21.60 5.39 -32.98
CA LEU A 83 22.57 6.18 -33.73
C LEU A 83 21.87 7.23 -34.61
N ASN A 84 20.68 6.94 -35.12
CA ASN A 84 19.96 7.83 -36.04
C ASN A 84 19.16 8.91 -35.30
N THR A 85 18.68 8.61 -34.09
CA THR A 85 17.90 9.54 -33.27
C THR A 85 18.48 9.59 -31.85
N PRO A 86 19.31 10.60 -31.52
CA PRO A 86 20.10 10.64 -30.27
C PRO A 86 19.28 10.88 -29.00
N THR A 87 17.95 10.99 -29.12
CA THR A 87 17.02 11.14 -28.00
C THR A 87 16.23 9.86 -27.73
N LEU A 88 16.24 8.89 -28.64
CA LEU A 88 15.44 7.67 -28.55
C LEU A 88 16.26 6.52 -27.96
N CYS A 89 15.72 5.84 -26.95
CA CYS A 89 16.27 4.63 -26.37
C CYS A 89 16.13 3.47 -27.36
N HIS A 90 17.24 2.85 -27.76
CA HIS A 90 17.25 1.65 -28.58
C HIS A 90 18.42 0.72 -28.19
N PRO A 91 18.19 -0.60 -28.07
CA PRO A 91 16.90 -1.29 -28.13
C PRO A 91 16.11 -1.16 -26.82
N GLY A 92 14.78 -1.08 -26.93
CA GLY A 92 13.86 -1.23 -25.80
C GLY A 92 13.22 0.08 -25.30
N HIS A 93 12.65 0.00 -24.09
CA HIS A 93 11.93 1.09 -23.43
C HIS A 93 12.10 0.97 -21.91
N VAL A 94 11.80 2.05 -21.18
CA VAL A 94 11.73 2.05 -19.72
C VAL A 94 10.28 1.84 -19.30
N SER A 95 10.06 0.82 -18.48
CA SER A 95 8.75 0.43 -17.92
C SER A 95 8.74 0.54 -16.39
N ALA A 96 7.57 0.41 -15.78
CA ALA A 96 7.42 0.36 -14.32
C ALA A 96 8.30 -0.73 -13.67
N LYS A 97 8.45 -1.89 -14.32
CA LYS A 97 9.33 -2.97 -13.85
C LYS A 97 10.79 -2.52 -13.75
N ASN A 98 11.27 -1.79 -14.74
CA ASN A 98 12.63 -1.25 -14.70
C ASN A 98 12.82 -0.23 -13.59
N LEU A 99 11.79 0.56 -13.26
CA LEU A 99 11.83 1.46 -12.11
C LEU A 99 11.87 0.69 -10.80
N ARG A 100 11.06 -0.35 -10.64
CA ARG A 100 11.06 -1.22 -9.45
C ARG A 100 12.44 -1.83 -9.20
N ASP A 101 13.06 -2.40 -10.24
CA ASP A 101 14.42 -2.95 -10.15
C ASP A 101 15.46 -1.88 -9.76
N LYS A 102 15.27 -0.63 -10.22
CA LYS A 102 16.19 0.48 -9.94
C LYS A 102 15.98 1.10 -8.56
N LEU A 103 14.75 1.14 -8.07
CA LEU A 103 14.43 1.50 -6.68
C LEU A 103 15.08 0.51 -5.72
N SER A 104 14.92 -0.79 -5.97
CA SER A 104 15.53 -1.86 -5.18
C SER A 104 17.06 -1.78 -5.21
N SER A 105 17.66 -1.66 -6.40
CA SER A 105 19.12 -1.65 -6.53
C SER A 105 19.80 -0.38 -6.00
N GLN A 106 19.27 0.81 -6.30
CA GLN A 106 19.90 2.10 -5.94
C GLN A 106 19.49 2.60 -4.57
N LEU A 107 18.19 2.52 -4.24
CA LEU A 107 17.63 3.12 -3.03
C LEU A 107 17.34 2.10 -1.93
N LYS A 108 17.45 0.79 -2.22
CA LYS A 108 17.13 -0.30 -1.28
C LYS A 108 15.67 -0.22 -0.80
N ILE A 109 14.79 0.20 -1.71
CA ILE A 109 13.34 0.24 -1.50
C ILE A 109 12.75 -0.87 -2.34
N ASP A 110 12.23 -1.90 -1.67
CA ASP A 110 11.51 -2.99 -2.30
C ASP A 110 10.02 -2.70 -2.16
N LEU A 111 9.34 -2.52 -3.29
CA LEU A 111 7.90 -2.26 -3.31
C LEU A 111 7.13 -3.57 -3.37
N GLU A 112 6.10 -3.70 -2.54
CA GLU A 112 5.21 -4.87 -2.47
C GLU A 112 4.37 -5.04 -3.73
N PRO A 113 3.91 -6.26 -4.08
CA PRO A 113 3.21 -6.52 -5.35
C PRO A 113 1.96 -5.67 -5.56
N HIS A 114 1.29 -5.28 -4.48
CA HIS A 114 0.08 -4.45 -4.52
C HIS A 114 0.37 -2.96 -4.77
N GLU A 115 1.62 -2.52 -4.55
CA GLU A 115 2.06 -1.15 -4.82
C GLU A 115 2.36 -0.98 -6.31
N THR A 116 1.83 0.09 -6.89
CA THR A 116 1.90 0.34 -8.35
C THR A 116 2.71 1.59 -8.67
N ILE A 117 3.36 1.59 -9.83
CA ILE A 117 4.12 2.75 -10.33
C ILE A 117 3.49 3.22 -11.65
N GLN A 118 2.96 4.43 -11.65
CA GLN A 118 2.40 5.08 -12.84
C GLN A 118 3.38 6.14 -13.35
N ILE A 119 3.87 5.94 -14.58
CA ILE A 119 4.85 6.84 -15.19
C ILE A 119 4.14 7.94 -15.97
N ARG A 120 4.60 9.19 -15.84
CA ARG A 120 4.17 10.28 -16.70
C ARG A 120 4.90 10.22 -18.04
N ASN A 121 4.13 10.21 -19.14
CA ASN A 121 4.69 10.15 -20.51
C ASN A 121 5.47 11.39 -20.93
N ALA A 122 5.12 12.56 -20.39
CA ALA A 122 5.79 13.82 -20.70
C ALA A 122 7.05 13.97 -19.86
N HIS A 123 8.18 14.29 -20.51
CA HIS A 123 9.37 14.74 -19.81
C HIS A 123 9.08 16.10 -19.15
N VAL A 124 9.62 16.31 -17.96
CA VAL A 124 9.41 17.55 -17.20
C VAL A 124 10.75 18.27 -17.15
N VAL A 125 10.78 19.47 -17.71
CA VAL A 125 11.97 20.34 -17.69
C VAL A 125 11.99 21.08 -16.36
N GLY A 126 13.14 21.11 -15.67
CA GLY A 126 13.30 21.83 -14.41
C GLY A 126 12.80 21.09 -13.16
N LEU A 127 12.78 19.74 -13.18
CA LEU A 127 12.36 18.92 -12.04
C LEU A 127 13.18 19.18 -10.75
N GLU A 128 14.41 19.66 -10.88
CA GLU A 128 15.29 19.98 -9.75
C GLU A 128 14.85 21.25 -8.99
N GLU A 129 14.10 22.14 -9.64
CA GLU A 129 13.65 23.43 -9.07
C GLU A 129 12.16 23.41 -8.66
N MET A 130 11.41 22.37 -9.03
CA MET A 130 9.98 22.27 -8.72
C MET A 130 9.73 22.01 -7.23
N GLU A 131 8.79 22.77 -6.67
CA GLU A 131 8.35 22.54 -5.30
C GLU A 131 7.49 21.26 -5.21
N GLU A 132 7.50 20.64 -4.03
CA GLU A 132 6.76 19.40 -3.76
C GLU A 132 5.25 19.54 -4.06
N LYS A 133 4.68 20.72 -3.82
CA LYS A 133 3.26 21.01 -4.13
C LYS A 133 2.98 20.99 -5.63
N GLU A 134 3.92 21.47 -6.45
CA GLU A 134 3.78 21.46 -7.90
C GLU A 134 3.91 20.04 -8.45
N MET A 135 4.87 19.27 -7.93
CA MET A 135 4.99 17.84 -8.27
C MET A 135 3.74 17.05 -7.87
N MET A 136 3.23 17.29 -6.66
CA MET A 136 2.03 16.63 -6.16
C MET A 136 0.81 17.01 -6.99
N GLY A 137 0.68 18.29 -7.38
CA GLY A 137 -0.38 18.74 -8.29
C GLY A 137 -0.29 18.07 -9.66
N LEU A 138 0.91 17.93 -10.21
CA LEU A 138 1.15 17.24 -11.49
C LEU A 138 0.79 15.75 -11.44
N ILE A 139 0.99 15.11 -10.28
CA ILE A 139 0.66 13.70 -10.06
C ILE A 139 -0.82 13.49 -9.78
N MET A 140 -1.45 14.40 -9.02
CA MET A 140 -2.90 14.34 -8.78
C MET A 140 -3.70 14.55 -10.08
N GLY A 141 -3.17 15.35 -11.01
CA GLY A 141 -3.74 15.49 -12.36
C GLY A 141 -3.53 14.28 -13.28
N MET A 142 -2.77 13.26 -12.86
CA MET A 142 -2.75 11.95 -13.51
C MET A 142 -3.96 11.15 -13.04
N GLU A 143 -5.16 11.59 -13.44
CA GLU A 143 -6.40 10.85 -13.26
C GLU A 143 -6.43 9.65 -14.24
N GLY A 144 -6.77 8.46 -13.74
CA GLY A 144 -7.19 7.34 -14.59
C GLY A 144 -6.26 6.13 -14.68
N GLY A 145 -5.70 5.68 -13.56
CA GLY A 145 -5.23 4.30 -13.44
C GLY A 145 -5.96 3.64 -12.29
N ASP A 146 -6.96 2.83 -12.63
CA ASP A 146 -7.74 1.97 -11.74
C ASP A 146 -6.83 1.29 -10.71
N GLU A 147 -7.29 1.18 -9.46
CA GLU A 147 -6.60 0.45 -8.40
C GLU A 147 -6.30 -0.97 -8.89
N GLY A 148 -5.03 -1.26 -9.18
CA GLY A 148 -4.57 -2.60 -9.55
C GLY A 148 -4.24 -2.84 -11.03
N VAL A 149 -4.25 -1.84 -11.91
CA VAL A 149 -3.76 -2.01 -13.29
C VAL A 149 -2.35 -1.45 -13.42
N ASP A 150 -1.36 -2.34 -13.62
CA ASP A 150 -0.02 -2.00 -14.07
C ASP A 150 -0.12 -1.07 -15.29
N CYS A 151 0.08 0.25 -15.08
CA CYS A 151 0.12 1.19 -16.18
C CYS A 151 1.32 0.83 -17.07
N ASP A 152 1.01 0.26 -18.24
CA ASP A 152 1.97 -0.27 -19.21
C ASP A 152 2.63 0.87 -20.03
N THR A 153 2.89 1.98 -19.35
CA THR A 153 3.43 3.22 -19.89
C THR A 153 4.92 3.04 -20.18
N LYS A 154 5.31 3.30 -21.43
CA LYS A 154 6.65 2.98 -21.94
C LYS A 154 7.37 4.26 -22.34
N VAL A 155 8.38 4.62 -21.56
CA VAL A 155 9.25 5.76 -21.86
C VAL A 155 10.31 5.32 -22.86
N LYS A 156 10.36 5.99 -24.00
CA LYS A 156 11.32 5.72 -25.08
C LYS A 156 12.34 6.84 -25.27
N HIS A 157 12.19 7.99 -24.63
CA HIS A 157 13.08 9.12 -24.83
C HIS A 157 13.97 9.37 -23.61
N LEU A 158 15.17 9.90 -23.82
CA LEU A 158 16.00 10.43 -22.73
C LEU A 158 15.34 11.66 -22.11
N GLY A 159 15.62 11.91 -20.84
CA GLY A 159 15.13 13.08 -20.12
C GLY A 159 14.75 12.82 -18.67
N ASP A 160 14.19 13.84 -18.06
CA ASP A 160 13.70 13.83 -16.69
C ASP A 160 12.19 13.54 -16.66
N TYR A 161 11.81 12.60 -15.81
CA TYR A 161 10.46 12.09 -15.71
C TYR A 161 10.00 12.02 -14.26
N LEU A 162 8.68 12.01 -14.12
CA LEU A 162 7.98 11.86 -12.86
C LEU A 162 7.16 10.58 -12.90
N ALA A 163 7.20 9.83 -11.81
CA ALA A 163 6.33 8.69 -11.58
C ALA A 163 5.54 8.90 -10.28
N LYS A 164 4.33 8.36 -10.26
CA LYS A 164 3.48 8.22 -9.07
C LYS A 164 3.64 6.81 -8.54
N ILE A 165 4.03 6.68 -7.28
CA ILE A 165 3.96 5.41 -6.56
C ILE A 165 2.68 5.42 -5.75
N THR A 166 1.82 4.42 -5.92
CA THR A 166 0.63 4.21 -5.09
C THR A 166 0.98 3.15 -4.06
N LEU A 167 0.90 3.52 -2.79
CA LEU A 167 1.17 2.65 -1.63
C LEU A 167 -0.16 2.10 -1.07
N ALA A 168 -0.05 1.15 -0.11
CA ALA A 168 -1.18 0.74 0.72
C ALA A 168 -1.89 1.95 1.36
N GLY A 169 -3.20 1.86 1.58
CA GLY A 169 -4.00 2.97 2.14
C GLY A 169 -4.29 4.13 1.17
N GLY A 170 -4.02 3.97 -0.13
CA GLY A 170 -4.35 4.98 -1.15
C GLY A 170 -3.40 6.18 -1.21
N TYR A 171 -2.27 6.11 -0.51
CA TYR A 171 -1.27 7.18 -0.51
C TYR A 171 -0.49 7.20 -1.82
N ALA A 172 -0.26 8.41 -2.34
CA ALA A 172 0.50 8.62 -3.57
C ALA A 172 1.79 9.39 -3.29
N VAL A 173 2.93 8.83 -3.71
CA VAL A 173 4.26 9.43 -3.52
C VAL A 173 4.90 9.78 -4.86
N PRO A 174 5.39 11.03 -5.04
CA PRO A 174 6.18 11.41 -6.21
C PRO A 174 7.55 10.72 -6.21
N LEU A 175 7.91 10.17 -7.36
CA LEU A 175 9.25 9.67 -7.66
C LEU A 175 9.83 10.42 -8.86
N GLN A 176 11.00 11.02 -8.67
CA GLN A 176 11.79 11.60 -9.75
C GLN A 176 12.76 10.56 -10.33
N PHE A 177 12.81 10.45 -11.65
CA PHE A 177 13.81 9.61 -12.31
C PHE A 177 14.31 10.22 -13.61
N ARG A 178 15.60 10.00 -13.89
CA ARG A 178 16.29 10.50 -15.08
C ARG A 178 16.71 9.32 -15.97
N VAL A 179 16.40 9.43 -17.26
CA VAL A 179 16.86 8.49 -18.28
C VAL A 179 18.04 9.12 -19.01
N GLU A 180 19.23 8.58 -18.77
CA GLU A 180 20.50 9.06 -19.33
C GLU A 180 21.07 8.09 -20.37
N ARG A 181 21.89 8.64 -21.27
CA ARG A 181 22.66 7.86 -22.23
C ARG A 181 23.81 7.12 -21.54
N ARG A 182 24.08 5.89 -21.98
CA ARG A 182 25.26 5.10 -21.59
C ARG A 182 26.58 5.67 -22.09
#